data_AF-A0A916ICQ2-F1
#
_entry.id   AF-A0A916ICQ2-F1
#
_cell.length_a   1.000
_cell.length_b   1.000
_cell.length_c   1.000
_cell.angle_alpha   90.00
_cell.angle_beta   90.00
_cell.angle_gamma   90.00
#
_symmetry.space_group_name_H-M   'P 1'
#
loop_
_entity.id
_entity.type
_entity.pdbx_description
1 polymer ?
#
loop_
_entity_poly.entity_id
_entity_poly.type
_entity_poly.pdbx_seq_one_letter_code
_entity_poly.pdbx_strand_id
1 'polypeptide(L)' 'RRNVLLGVPVKGRWQELLNSDARDYGGSGWGNLGGVEAAPVSSQGRAQSLSLTLPPLAMIVLKPEDAR' A
#
# COMPACT_ATOMS: atom_id res chain seq x y z
N ARG A 1 8.06 3.32 8.45
CA ARG A 1 8.76 2.02 8.24
C ARG A 1 8.76 1.69 6.75
N ARG A 2 9.85 1.17 6.20
CA ARG A 2 9.92 0.68 4.81
C ARG A 2 9.69 -0.83 4.80
N ASN A 3 9.09 -1.37 3.73
CA ASN A 3 8.86 -2.80 3.50
C ASN A 3 7.94 -3.49 4.53
N VAL A 4 6.81 -2.86 4.86
CA VAL A 4 5.79 -3.49 5.70
C VAL A 4 4.93 -4.41 4.83
N LEU A 5 4.91 -5.69 5.17
CA LEU A 5 4.10 -6.69 4.46
C LEU A 5 2.65 -6.67 4.94
N LEU A 6 1.76 -6.16 4.08
CA LEU A 6 0.32 -6.18 4.30
C LEU A 6 -0.30 -7.33 3.51
N GLY A 7 -0.91 -8.30 4.20
CA GLY A 7 -1.64 -9.39 3.55
C GLY A 7 -2.89 -8.89 2.84
N VAL A 8 -3.08 -9.25 1.57
CA VAL A 8 -4.21 -8.82 0.75
C VAL A 8 -4.96 -10.01 0.13
N PRO A 9 -6.28 -9.91 -0.07
CA PRO A 9 -7.07 -11.04 -0.57
C PRO A 9 -6.91 -11.29 -2.08
N VAL A 10 -6.53 -10.28 -2.85
CA VAL A 10 -6.47 -10.34 -4.32
C VAL A 10 -5.06 -10.00 -4.80
N LYS A 11 -4.60 -10.74 -5.81
CA LYS A 11 -3.36 -10.46 -6.56
C LYS A 11 -3.52 -9.24 -7.46
N GLY A 12 -2.41 -8.76 -8.04
CA GLY A 12 -2.42 -7.66 -8.99
C GLY A 12 -2.06 -6.31 -8.36
N ARG A 13 -2.28 -5.25 -9.13
CA ARG A 13 -1.94 -3.89 -8.73
C ARG A 13 -2.96 -3.28 -7.78
N TRP A 14 -2.46 -2.68 -6.71
CA TRP A 14 -3.22 -1.89 -5.77
C TRP A 14 -2.85 -0.42 -5.90
N GLN A 15 -3.82 0.40 -6.30
CA GLN A 15 -3.67 1.84 -6.44
C GLN A 15 -3.69 2.53 -5.07
N GLU A 16 -2.77 3.48 -4.86
CA GLU A 16 -2.80 4.39 -3.72
C GLU A 16 -3.81 5.52 -4.00
N LEU A 17 -4.98 5.44 -3.35
CA LEU A 17 -6.05 6.42 -3.52
C LEU A 17 -5.84 7.68 -2.68
N LEU A 18 -5.31 7.49 -1.47
CA LEU A 18 -5.06 8.58 -0.53
C LEU A 18 -3.83 8.25 0.29
N ASN A 19 -3.00 9.26 0.51
CA ASN A 19 -1.89 9.21 1.44
C ASN A 19 -1.83 10.54 2.20
N SER A 20 -2.09 10.48 3.50
CA SER A 20 -2.12 11.69 4.34
C SER A 20 -0.73 12.32 4.53
N ASP A 21 0.35 11.63 4.19
CA ASP A 21 1.72 12.16 4.20
C ASP A 21 2.13 12.79 2.86
N ALA A 22 1.22 12.90 1.89
CA ALA A 22 1.50 13.59 0.64
C ALA A 22 1.88 15.06 0.91
N ARG A 23 2.78 15.60 0.07
CA ARG A 23 3.26 16.99 0.21
C ARG A 23 2.14 18.01 0.08
N ASP A 24 1.10 17.71 -0.70
CA ASP A 24 -0.07 18.57 -0.88
C ASP A 24 -0.85 18.78 0.43
N TYR A 25 -0.70 17.86 1.39
CA TYR A 25 -1.29 17.95 2.74
C TYR A 25 -0.29 18.43 3.81
N GLY A 26 0.91 18.87 3.41
CA GLY A 26 1.97 19.28 4.33
C GLY A 26 2.76 18.11 4.94
N GLY A 27 2.58 16.89 4.41
CA GLY A 27 3.34 15.72 4.84
C GLY A 27 4.76 15.65 4.25
N SER A 28 5.50 14.62 4.64
CA SER A 28 6.92 14.45 4.26
C SER A 28 7.11 13.97 2.81
N GLY A 29 6.04 13.52 2.16
CA GLY A 29 6.05 13.00 0.79
C GLY A 29 6.49 11.55 0.69
N TRP A 30 6.47 10.79 1.79
CA TRP A 30 6.70 9.35 1.74
C TRP A 30 5.43 8.64 1.26
N GLY A 31 5.57 7.66 0.38
CA GLY A 31 4.43 6.93 -0.17
C GLY A 31 4.88 5.81 -1.08
N ASN A 32 3.92 5.23 -1.82
CA ASN A 32 4.17 4.10 -2.70
C ASN A 32 4.09 4.45 -4.18
N LEU A 33 4.40 5.70 -4.54
CA LEU A 33 4.51 6.19 -5.93
C LEU A 33 3.25 5.90 -6.78
N GLY A 34 2.07 5.99 -6.17
CA GLY A 34 0.78 5.82 -6.84
C GLY A 34 0.21 4.39 -6.84
N GLY A 35 0.98 3.38 -6.44
CA GLY A 35 0.46 2.03 -6.26
C GLY A 35 1.53 0.95 -6.15
N VAL A 36 1.12 -0.23 -5.71
CA VAL A 36 2.00 -1.37 -5.44
C VAL A 36 1.46 -2.66 -6.04
N GLU A 37 2.36 -3.50 -6.51
CA GLU A 37 2.02 -4.83 -7.01
C GLU A 37 1.99 -5.85 -5.86
N ALA A 38 0.96 -6.68 -5.82
CA ALA A 38 0.91 -7.79 -4.89
C ALA A 38 1.86 -8.92 -5.30
N ALA A 39 2.63 -9.40 -4.34
CA ALA A 39 3.52 -10.54 -4.49
C ALA A 39 2.92 -11.80 -3.84
N PRO A 40 3.24 -13.01 -4.33
CA PRO A 40 2.79 -14.28 -3.76
C PRO A 40 3.58 -14.65 -2.50
N VAL A 41 3.60 -13.73 -1.53
CA VAL A 41 4.25 -13.90 -0.22
C VAL A 41 3.16 -13.91 0.84
N SER A 42 3.10 -15.00 1.61
CA SER A 42 2.07 -15.15 2.64
C SER A 42 2.30 -14.20 3.81
N SER A 43 1.27 -13.41 4.16
CA SER A 43 1.30 -12.51 5.33
C SER A 43 -0.11 -12.33 5.88
N GLN A 44 -0.24 -12.15 7.20
CA GLN A 44 -1.52 -11.89 7.89
C GLN A 44 -2.66 -12.87 7.50
N GLY A 45 -2.33 -14.16 7.30
CA GLY A 45 -3.30 -15.19 6.90
C GLY A 45 -3.79 -15.10 5.45
N ARG A 46 -3.13 -14.31 4.59
CA ARG A 46 -3.41 -14.19 3.15
C ARG A 46 -2.25 -14.73 2.32
N ALA A 47 -2.56 -15.27 1.14
CA ALA A 47 -1.58 -15.84 0.22
C ALA A 47 -0.82 -14.77 -0.60
N GLN A 48 -1.36 -13.55 -0.67
CA GLN A 48 -0.77 -12.41 -1.38
C GLN A 48 -0.45 -11.31 -0.37
N SER A 49 0.58 -10.51 -0.63
CA SER A 49 0.91 -9.35 0.19
C SER A 49 1.49 -8.17 -0.60
N LEU A 50 1.35 -6.99 -0.03
CA LEU A 50 1.93 -5.73 -0.52
C LEU A 50 3.14 -5.38 0.34
N SER A 51 4.24 -4.96 -0.30
CA SER A 51 5.37 -4.36 0.39
C SER A 51 5.21 -2.84 0.41
N LEU A 52 4.79 -2.31 1.56
CA LEU A 52 4.44 -0.90 1.70
C LEU A 52 5.53 -0.08 2.41
N THR A 53 5.68 1.16 1.98
CA THR A 53 6.35 2.21 2.75
C THR A 53 5.29 2.99 3.52
N LEU A 54 5.28 2.83 4.84
CA LEU A 54 4.36 3.51 5.74
C LEU A 54 5.07 4.72 6.40
N PRO A 55 4.63 5.96 6.12
CA PRO A 55 5.11 7.13 6.82
C PRO A 55 4.74 7.10 8.31
N PRO A 56 5.46 7.82 9.18
CA PRO A 56 5.07 7.96 10.58
C PRO A 56 3.75 8.75 10.68
N LEU A 57 2.82 8.28 11.53
CA LEU A 57 1.53 8.95 11.81
C LEU A 57 0.67 9.24 10.57
N ALA A 58 0.80 8.46 9.50
CA ALA A 58 0.03 8.63 8.29
C ALA A 58 -1.00 7.52 8.07
N MET A 59 -2.03 7.85 7.30
CA MET A 59 -3.02 6.92 6.78
C MET A 59 -2.86 6.79 5.26
N ILE A 60 -2.89 5.55 4.78
CA ILE A 60 -2.87 5.21 3.35
C ILE A 60 -4.13 4.42 3.02
N VAL A 61 -4.81 4.78 1.94
CA VAL A 61 -5.97 4.06 1.39
C VAL A 61 -5.56 3.41 0.07
N LEU A 62 -5.76 2.10 -0.03
CA LEU A 62 -5.41 1.30 -1.20
C LEU A 62 -6.66 0.65 -1.80
N LYS A 63 -6.73 0.57 -3.13
CA LYS A 63 -7.80 -0.12 -3.85
C LYS A 63 -7.20 -1.06 -4.92
N PRO A 64 -7.68 -2.30 -5.04
CA PRO A 64 -7.26 -3.16 -6.16
C PRO A 64 -7.79 -2.58 -7.48
N GLU A 65 -6.93 -2.50 -8.50
CA GLU A 65 -7.32 -2.00 -9.83
C GLU A 65 -8.28 -2.99 -10.54
N ASP A 66 -8.04 -4.29 -10.37
CA ASP A 66 -8.77 -5.37 -11.04
C ASP A 66 -9.75 -6.10 -10.11
N ALA A 67 -10.42 -5.37 -9.22
CA ALA A 67 -11.35 -5.93 -8.22
C ALA A 67 -12.66 -6.51 -8.80
N ARG A 68 -12.69 -6.92 -10.07
CA ARG A 68 -13.88 -7.36 -10.79
C ARG A 68 -14.20 -8.84 -10.57
#